data_AF-A0A351NU52-F1
#
_entry.id   AF-A0A351NU52-F1
#
_cell.length_a   1.000
_cell.length_b   1.000
_cell.length_c   1.000
_cell.angle_alpha   90.00
_cell.angle_beta   90.00
_cell.angle_gamma   90.00
#
_symmetry.space_group_name_H-M   'P 1'
#
loop_
_entity.id
_entity.type
_entity.pdbx_description
1 polymer ?
#
loop_
_entity_poly.entity_id
_entity_poly.type
_entity_poly.pdbx_seq_one_letter_code
_entity_poly.pdbx_strand_id
1 'polypeptide(L)'
;YESLNYVTNKFLNHDIEFIGSITEDPIYSRAWQADNPASIISKNTNASAEINKIAREIENHQVFNTPNNNSLQFFLTGIQVN
;
A
#
# COMPACT_ATOMS: atom_id res chain seq x y z
N TYR A 1 9.52 -0.93 13.89
CA TYR A 1 10.30 -0.37 12.76
C TYR A 1 11.79 -0.56 12.94
N GLU A 2 12.39 -0.16 14.06
CA GLU A 2 13.83 -0.37 14.31
C GLU A 2 14.28 -1.83 14.15
N SER A 3 13.50 -2.80 14.63
CA SER A 3 13.81 -4.22 14.49
C SER A 3 13.70 -4.73 13.04
N LEU A 4 12.82 -4.15 12.23
CA LEU A 4 12.62 -4.54 10.83
C LEU A 4 13.80 -4.04 9.98
N ASN A 5 14.16 -2.77 10.16
CA ASN A 5 15.31 -2.17 9.49
C ASN A 5 16.63 -2.81 9.92
N TYR A 6 16.74 -3.24 11.17
CA TYR A 6 17.91 -4.00 11.63
C TYR A 6 18.09 -5.32 10.84
N VAL A 7 17.01 -6.09 10.65
CA VAL A 7 17.08 -7.36 9.93
C VAL A 7 17.34 -7.11 8.44
N THR A 8 16.63 -6.18 7.81
CA THR A 8 16.79 -5.95 6.36
C THR A 8 18.10 -5.28 6.01
N ASN A 9 18.61 -4.35 6.81
CA ASN A 9 19.97 -3.82 6.59
C ASN A 9 21.04 -4.88 6.81
N LYS A 10 20.87 -5.75 7.82
CA LYS A 10 21.85 -6.80 8.11
C LYS A 10 21.97 -7.86 7.01
N PHE A 11 20.86 -8.22 6.35
CA PHE A 11 20.84 -9.33 5.39
C PHE A 11 20.64 -8.91 3.93
N LEU A 12 20.00 -7.77 3.68
CA LEU A 12 19.63 -7.30 2.34
C LEU A 12 20.30 -5.97 1.95
N ASN A 13 20.99 -5.30 2.90
CA ASN A 13 21.59 -3.98 2.71
C ASN A 13 20.60 -2.97 2.09
N HIS A 14 19.34 -3.02 2.54
CA HIS A 14 18.25 -2.18 2.06
C HIS A 14 17.50 -1.58 3.25
N ASP A 15 17.35 -0.26 3.19
CA ASP A 15 16.48 0.49 4.09
C ASP A 15 15.02 0.31 3.69
N ILE A 16 14.17 0.00 4.67
CA ILE A 16 12.72 -0.03 4.49
C ILE A 16 12.15 1.27 5.05
N GLU A 17 11.26 1.87 4.27
CA GLU A 17 10.46 3.00 4.69
C GLU A 17 9.04 2.56 5.02
N PHE A 18 8.55 3.03 6.17
CA PHE A 18 7.17 2.77 6.58
C PHE A 18 6.25 3.89 6.12
N ILE A 19 5.28 3.53 5.27
CA ILE A 19 4.33 4.48 4.67
C ILE A 19 2.97 4.53 5.38
N GLY A 20 2.72 3.62 6.33
CA GLY A 20 1.47 3.57 7.09
C GLY A 20 0.91 2.16 7.27
N SER A 21 -0.10 2.07 8.12
CA SER A 21 -0.78 0.83 8.49
C SER A 21 -2.28 1.00 8.41
N ILE A 22 -2.97 -0.09 8.14
CA ILE A 22 -4.42 -0.18 8.14
C ILE A 22 -4.82 -1.02 9.35
N THR A 23 -5.72 -0.51 10.16
CA THR A 23 -6.27 -1.22 11.32
C THR A 23 -7.23 -2.30 10.83
N GLU A 24 -7.25 -3.46 11.47
CA GLU A 24 -8.21 -4.51 11.11
C GLU A 24 -9.67 -4.03 11.29
N ASP A 25 -10.50 -4.19 10.26
CA ASP A 25 -11.91 -3.80 10.26
C ASP A 25 -12.74 -4.82 9.46
N PRO A 26 -13.86 -5.35 10.02
CA PRO A 26 -14.77 -6.24 9.31
C PRO A 26 -15.32 -5.68 7.98
N ILE A 27 -15.25 -4.37 7.76
CA ILE A 27 -15.64 -3.73 6.51
C ILE A 27 -14.84 -4.25 5.32
N TYR A 28 -13.57 -4.66 5.52
CA TYR A 28 -12.75 -5.19 4.43
C TYR A 28 -13.28 -6.52 3.91
N SER A 29 -13.73 -7.41 4.81
CA SER A 29 -14.34 -8.68 4.41
C SER A 29 -15.63 -8.46 3.62
N ARG A 30 -16.43 -7.44 3.99
CA ARG A 30 -17.65 -7.08 3.25
C ARG A 30 -17.33 -6.47 1.90
N ALA A 31 -16.34 -5.59 1.84
CA ALA A 31 -15.89 -4.97 0.60
C ALA A 31 -15.35 -6.03 -0.38
N TRP A 32 -14.62 -7.03 0.12
CA TRP A 32 -14.12 -8.15 -0.68
C TRP A 32 -15.21 -8.98 -1.35
N GLN A 33 -16.35 -9.14 -0.68
CA GLN A 33 -17.48 -9.91 -1.17
C GLN A 33 -18.45 -9.12 -2.06
N ALA A 34 -18.23 -7.81 -2.22
CA ALA A 34 -19.12 -6.92 -2.95
C ALA A 34 -18.69 -6.75 -4.41
N ASP A 35 -19.66 -6.64 -5.32
CA ASP A 35 -19.40 -6.32 -6.73
C ASP A 35 -18.77 -4.92 -6.92
N ASN A 36 -18.99 -4.02 -5.96
CA ASN A 36 -18.39 -2.69 -5.92
C ASN A 36 -17.79 -2.39 -4.53
N PRO A 37 -16.54 -2.79 -4.27
CA PRO A 37 -15.88 -2.59 -2.98
C PRO A 37 -15.78 -1.12 -2.55
N ALA A 38 -15.65 -0.21 -3.52
CA ALA A 38 -15.53 1.23 -3.27
C ALA A 38 -16.83 1.86 -2.74
N SER A 39 -17.99 1.23 -2.99
CA SER A 39 -19.25 1.67 -2.40
C SER A 39 -19.39 1.26 -0.93
N ILE A 40 -18.72 0.18 -0.53
CA ILE A 40 -18.71 -0.34 0.85
C ILE A 40 -17.76 0.48 1.72
N ILE A 41 -16.53 0.72 1.26
CA ILE A 41 -15.54 1.57 1.95
C ILE A 41 -15.85 3.03 1.62
N SER A 42 -16.97 3.51 2.14
CA SER A 42 -17.42 4.89 1.95
C SER A 42 -16.52 5.90 2.67
N LYS A 43 -16.54 7.15 2.19
CA LYS A 43 -15.69 8.27 2.66
C LYS A 43 -15.77 8.55 4.18
N ASN A 44 -16.80 8.07 4.85
CA ASN A 44 -17.05 8.36 6.27
C ASN A 44 -16.56 7.24 7.22
N THR A 45 -15.86 6.23 6.70
CA THR A 45 -15.34 5.12 7.49
C THR A 45 -13.90 5.38 7.92
N ASN A 46 -13.51 4.89 9.11
CA ASN A 46 -12.12 4.93 9.56
C ASN A 46 -11.18 4.23 8.56
N ALA A 47 -11.64 3.09 8.02
CA ALA A 47 -10.98 2.39 6.93
C ALA A 47 -10.67 3.28 5.72
N SER A 48 -11.64 4.09 5.27
CA SER A 48 -11.42 5.04 4.16
C SER A 48 -10.42 6.13 4.55
N ALA A 49 -10.48 6.66 5.78
CA ALA A 49 -9.54 7.67 6.25
C ALA A 49 -8.09 7.15 6.29
N GLU A 50 -7.87 5.94 6.80
CA GLU A 50 -6.54 5.31 6.85
C GLU A 50 -6.00 4.98 5.45
N ILE A 51 -6.84 4.42 4.57
CA ILE A 51 -6.46 4.15 3.18
C ILE A 51 -6.09 5.46 2.45
N ASN A 52 -6.90 6.50 2.59
CA ASN A 52 -6.64 7.80 1.95
C ASN A 52 -5.36 8.46 2.49
N LYS A 53 -5.03 8.25 3.78
CA LYS A 53 -3.77 8.72 4.34
C LYS A 53 -2.59 8.04 3.67
N ILE A 54 -2.61 6.71 3.56
CA ILE A 54 -1.54 5.94 2.90
C ILE A 54 -1.44 6.30 1.41
N ALA A 55 -2.58 6.45 0.72
CA ALA A 55 -2.61 6.85 -0.68
C ALA A 55 -1.92 8.21 -0.88
N ARG A 56 -2.18 9.19 0.01
CA ARG A 56 -1.50 10.49 -0.03
C ARG A 56 0.00 10.40 0.24
N GLU A 57 0.44 9.55 1.17
CA GLU A 57 1.87 9.33 1.38
C GLU A 57 2.52 8.79 0.10
N ILE A 58 1.91 7.79 -0.56
CA ILE A 58 2.39 7.24 -1.83
C ILE A 58 2.42 8.32 -2.92
N GLU A 59 1.34 9.09 -3.08
CA GLU A 59 1.22 10.17 -4.08
C GLU A 59 2.25 11.27 -3.89
N ASN A 60 2.70 11.56 -2.67
CA ASN A 60 3.70 12.60 -2.39
C ASN A 60 5.13 12.07 -2.38
N HIS A 61 5.31 10.75 -2.34
CA HIS A 61 6.61 10.14 -2.13
C HIS A 61 7.44 10.15 -3.42
N GLN A 62 8.65 10.70 -3.34
CA GLN A 62 9.50 11.01 -4.50
C GLN A 62 9.80 9.78 -5.36
N VAL A 63 10.00 8.62 -4.74
CA VAL A 63 10.28 7.35 -5.45
C VAL A 63 9.15 7.03 -6.44
N PHE A 64 7.88 7.19 -6.07
CA PHE A 64 6.77 6.84 -6.99
C PHE A 64 6.54 7.89 -8.08
N ASN A 65 7.05 9.10 -7.90
CA ASN A 65 6.90 10.21 -8.85
C ASN A 65 8.13 10.47 -9.73
N THR A 66 9.23 9.74 -9.53
CA THR A 66 10.39 9.84 -10.42
C THR A 66 10.10 9.19 -11.79
N PRO A 67 10.37 9.88 -12.90
CA PRO A 67 10.28 9.28 -14.23
C PRO A 67 11.21 8.06 -14.30
N ASN A 68 10.71 6.94 -14.85
CA ASN A 68 11.37 5.62 -14.95
C ASN A 68 11.34 4.72 -13.71
N ASN A 69 10.47 4.98 -12.73
CA ASN A 69 10.28 4.01 -11.67
C ASN A 69 9.36 2.85 -12.08
N ASN A 70 9.98 1.78 -12.59
CA ASN A 70 9.28 0.55 -12.99
C ASN A 70 8.79 -0.31 -11.81
N SER A 71 8.98 0.13 -10.56
CA SER A 71 8.69 -0.68 -9.37
C SER A 71 7.21 -1.02 -9.20
N LEU A 72 6.29 -0.10 -9.53
CA LEU A 72 4.84 -0.36 -9.49
C LEU A 72 4.29 -0.92 -10.80
N GLN A 73 5.00 -0.75 -11.92
CA GLN A 73 4.60 -1.35 -13.21
C GLN A 73 4.40 -2.85 -13.07
N PHE A 74 5.25 -3.55 -12.30
CA PHE A 74 5.09 -4.98 -11.99
C PHE A 74 3.70 -5.36 -11.43
N PHE A 75 3.16 -4.56 -10.51
CA PHE A 75 1.83 -4.82 -9.94
C PHE A 75 0.69 -4.43 -10.88
N LEU A 76 0.94 -3.48 -11.79
CA LEU A 76 -0.06 -2.96 -12.74
C LEU A 76 -0.14 -3.78 -14.03
N THR A 77 0.97 -4.35 -14.51
CA THR A 77 1.02 -5.16 -15.74
C THR A 77 0.74 -6.63 -15.51
N GLY A 78 0.82 -7.09 -14.25
CA GLY A 78 0.71 -8.50 -13.89
C GLY A 78 1.91 -9.31 -14.38
N ILE A 79 2.14 -10.48 -13.76
CA ILE A 79 3.10 -11.45 -14.28
C ILE A 79 2.56 -11.93 -15.63
N GLN A 80 3.10 -11.40 -16.73
CA GLN A 80 2.92 -12.01 -18.04
C GLN A 80 3.67 -13.33 -18.03
N VAL A 81 2.93 -14.42 -17.84
CA VAL A 81 3.44 -15.79 -17.96
C VAL A 81 3.64 -16.04 -19.46
N ASN A 82 4.91 -16.14 -19.89
CA ASN A 82 5.26 -16.70 -21.19
C ASN A 82 5.10 -18.22 -21.18
#